data_AF-I9PVB8-F1
#
_entry.id   AF-I9PVB8-F1
#
_cell.length_a   1.000
_cell.length_b   1.000
_cell.length_c   1.000
_cell.angle_alpha   90.00
_cell.angle_beta   90.00
_cell.angle_gamma   90.00
#
_symmetry.space_group_name_H-M   'P 1'
#
loop_
_entity.id
_entity.type
_entity.pdbx_description
1 polymer ?
#
loop_
_entity_poly.entity_id
_entity_poly.type
_entity_poly.pdbx_seq_one_letter_code
_entity_poly.pdbx_strand_id
1 'polypeptide(L)'
;MWLDKSTRVGLFNSISIEKQIGKSDTVLWYDAIKYIIPIPDALAMLNALELYALNCYNVTQSHIAAVRLLQTIEEIENYDYKSGYPVKLSFLG
;
A
#
# COMPACT_ATOMS: atom_id res chain seq x y z
N MET A 1 -1.35 1.28 -9.89
CA MET A 1 -2.65 0.95 -9.26
C MET A 1 -2.59 1.29 -7.78
N TRP A 2 -3.64 1.88 -7.20
CA TRP A 2 -3.79 2.03 -5.75
C TRP A 2 -5.19 1.57 -5.34
N LEU A 3 -5.27 0.74 -4.30
CA LEU A 3 -6.51 0.20 -3.76
C LEU A 3 -6.64 0.68 -2.32
N ASP A 4 -7.84 1.07 -1.86
CA ASP A 4 -8.03 1.40 -0.45
C ASP A 4 -7.93 0.16 0.45
N LYS A 5 -7.81 0.39 1.76
CA LYS A 5 -7.61 -0.68 2.75
C LYS A 5 -8.72 -1.72 2.70
N SER A 6 -9.98 -1.30 2.58
CA SER A 6 -11.11 -2.22 2.60
C SER A 6 -11.09 -3.14 1.38
N THR A 7 -10.81 -2.58 0.20
CA THR A 7 -10.64 -3.33 -1.03
C THR A 7 -9.47 -4.30 -0.96
N ARG A 8 -8.31 -3.89 -0.43
CA ARG A 8 -7.14 -4.79 -0.29
C ARG A 8 -7.44 -5.98 0.62
N VAL A 9 -8.04 -5.73 1.78
CA VAL A 9 -8.39 -6.79 2.75
C VAL A 9 -9.43 -7.74 2.16
N GLY A 10 -10.47 -7.20 1.51
CA GLY A 10 -11.50 -8.00 0.85
C GLY A 10 -10.93 -8.89 -0.25
N LEU A 11 -10.11 -8.31 -1.15
CA LEU A 11 -9.46 -9.05 -2.22
C LEU A 11 -8.51 -10.11 -1.69
N PHE A 12 -7.70 -9.80 -0.67
CA PHE A 12 -6.77 -10.78 -0.09
C PHE A 12 -7.52 -12.00 0.44
N ASN A 13 -8.65 -11.79 1.13
CA ASN A 13 -9.50 -12.87 1.61
C ASN A 13 -10.10 -13.68 0.46
N SER A 14 -10.76 -13.03 -0.50
CA SER A 14 -11.39 -13.71 -1.63
C SER A 14 -10.38 -14.51 -2.46
N ILE A 15 -9.23 -13.92 -2.79
CA ILE A 15 -8.18 -14.58 -3.58
C ILE A 15 -7.54 -15.74 -2.80
N SER A 16 -7.40 -15.61 -1.48
CA SER A 16 -6.91 -16.70 -0.64
C SER A 16 -7.87 -17.90 -0.64
N ILE A 17 -9.18 -17.67 -0.62
CA ILE A 17 -10.19 -18.73 -0.76
C ILE A 17 -10.10 -19.37 -2.15
N GLU A 18 -9.96 -18.58 -3.21
CA GLU A 18 -9.76 -19.08 -4.58
C GLU A 18 -8.53 -19.98 -4.69
N LYS A 19 -7.43 -19.59 -4.05
CA LYS A 19 -6.22 -20.40 -3.95
C LYS A 19 -6.48 -21.74 -3.25
N GLN A 20 -7.22 -21.73 -2.14
CA GLN A 20 -7.50 -22.93 -1.34
C GLN A 20 -8.33 -23.97 -2.11
N ILE A 21 -9.24 -23.53 -2.98
CA ILE A 21 -10.04 -24.44 -3.83
C ILE A 21 -9.32 -24.83 -5.14
N GLY A 22 -8.04 -24.46 -5.28
CA GLY A 22 -7.18 -24.90 -6.39
C GLY A 22 -7.29 -24.09 -7.68
N LYS A 23 -7.84 -22.86 -7.65
CA LYS A 23 -7.75 -21.98 -8.82
C LYS A 23 -6.30 -21.56 -9.07
N SER A 24 -5.96 -21.37 -10.34
CA SER A 24 -4.68 -20.79 -10.78
C SER A 24 -4.74 -19.26 -10.89
N ASP A 25 -5.88 -18.76 -11.34
CA ASP A 25 -6.09 -17.36 -11.71
C ASP A 25 -7.26 -16.75 -10.93
N THR A 26 -7.19 -15.44 -10.74
CA THR A 26 -8.26 -14.63 -10.16
C THR A 26 -8.70 -13.55 -11.13
N VAL A 27 -9.93 -13.06 -10.94
CA VAL A 27 -10.47 -11.92 -11.67
C VAL A 27 -10.38 -10.68 -10.78
N LEU A 28 -9.60 -9.70 -11.19
CA LEU A 28 -9.52 -8.39 -10.54
C LEU A 28 -10.18 -7.34 -11.42
N TRP A 29 -11.02 -6.50 -10.81
CA TRP A 29 -11.60 -5.33 -11.48
C TRP A 29 -10.96 -4.05 -10.92
N TYR A 30 -10.49 -3.18 -11.81
CA TYR A 30 -9.95 -1.88 -11.45
C TYR A 30 -10.29 -0.87 -12.53
N ASP A 31 -10.88 0.27 -12.13
CA ASP A 31 -11.28 1.34 -13.05
C ASP A 31 -12.14 0.85 -14.24
N ALA A 32 -13.13 -0.01 -13.93
CA ALA A 32 -14.00 -0.70 -14.90
C ALA A 32 -13.27 -1.64 -15.90
N ILE A 33 -11.98 -1.89 -15.71
CA ILE A 33 -11.20 -2.84 -16.51
C ILE A 33 -11.10 -4.19 -15.77
N LYS A 34 -11.34 -5.27 -16.52
CA LYS A 34 -11.20 -6.65 -16.04
C LYS A 34 -9.78 -7.17 -16.30
N TYR A 35 -9.15 -7.69 -15.26
CA TYR A 35 -7.87 -8.38 -15.34
C TYR A 35 -8.03 -9.83 -14.91
N ILE A 36 -7.41 -10.75 -15.66
CA ILE A 36 -7.23 -12.15 -15.25
C ILE A 36 -5.76 -12.29 -14.91
N ILE A 37 -5.46 -12.57 -13.65
CA ILE A 37 -4.09 -12.53 -13.12
C ILE A 37 -3.83 -13.83 -12.36
N PRO A 38 -2.62 -14.42 -12.48
CA PRO A 38 -2.23 -15.52 -11.62
C PRO A 38 -2.38 -15.15 -10.14
N ILE A 39 -2.96 -16.06 -9.35
CA ILE A 39 -3.20 -15.85 -7.92
C ILE A 39 -1.93 -15.46 -7.15
N PRO A 40 -0.75 -16.10 -7.39
CA PRO A 40 0.48 -15.69 -6.72
C PRO A 40 0.84 -14.22 -6.96
N ASP A 41 0.67 -13.74 -8.20
CA ASP A 41 1.01 -12.38 -8.60
C ASP A 41 0.02 -11.37 -8.00
N ALA A 42 -1.27 -11.71 -8.00
CA ALA A 42 -2.30 -10.88 -7.36
C ALA A 42 -2.07 -10.73 -5.85
N LEU A 43 -1.70 -11.82 -5.16
CA LEU A 43 -1.37 -11.78 -3.73
C LEU A 43 -0.07 -10.99 -3.48
N ALA A 44 0.95 -11.15 -4.33
CA ALA A 44 2.19 -10.39 -4.23
C ALA A 44 1.95 -8.88 -4.39
N MET A 45 1.13 -8.48 -5.36
CA MET A 45 0.71 -7.09 -5.55
C MET A 45 -0.01 -6.53 -4.32
N LEU A 46 -0.97 -7.28 -3.75
CA LEU A 46 -1.70 -6.87 -2.55
C LEU A 46 -0.78 -6.71 -1.34
N ASN A 47 0.17 -7.63 -1.14
CA ASN A 47 1.18 -7.54 -0.10
C ASN A 47 2.07 -6.31 -0.26
N ALA A 48 2.52 -6.02 -1.48
CA ALA A 48 3.32 -4.84 -1.77
C ALA A 48 2.56 -3.55 -1.45
N LEU A 49 1.28 -3.47 -1.84
CA LEU A 49 0.41 -2.33 -1.53
C LEU A 49 0.21 -2.14 -0.01
N GLU A 50 -0.04 -3.22 0.72
CA GLU A 50 -0.23 -3.15 2.18
C GLU A 50 1.05 -2.73 2.90
N LEU A 51 2.19 -3.29 2.52
CA LEU A 51 3.47 -2.93 3.11
C LEU A 51 3.86 -1.48 2.80
N TYR A 52 3.64 -1.02 1.56
CA TYR A 52 3.84 0.38 1.20
C TYR A 52 2.96 1.32 2.02
N ALA A 53 1.67 0.99 2.17
CA ALA A 53 0.75 1.76 3.00
C ALA A 53 1.22 1.84 4.46
N LEU A 54 1.65 0.71 5.02
CA LEU A 54 2.17 0.62 6.38
C LEU A 54 3.45 1.45 6.56
N ASN A 55 4.37 1.37 5.60
CA ASN A 55 5.61 2.14 5.65
C ASN A 55 5.36 3.65 5.57
N CYS A 56 4.48 4.10 4.67
CA CYS A 56 4.06 5.50 4.61
C CYS A 56 3.41 5.95 5.92
N TYR A 57 2.54 5.12 6.51
CA TYR A 57 1.90 5.41 7.79
C TYR A 57 2.94 5.58 8.90
N ASN A 58 3.90 4.66 9.01
CA ASN A 58 4.94 4.72 10.03
C ASN A 58 5.79 5.99 9.89
N VAL A 59 6.21 6.35 8.67
CA VAL A 59 6.94 7.59 8.40
C VAL A 59 6.11 8.81 8.81
N THR A 60 4.82 8.84 8.47
CA THR A 60 3.91 9.91 8.87
C THR A 60 3.82 10.05 10.40
N GLN A 61 3.66 8.92 11.12
CA GLN A 61 3.62 8.93 12.59
C GLN A 61 4.95 9.39 13.20
N SER A 62 6.08 8.99 12.63
CA SER A 62 7.40 9.47 13.05
C SER A 62 7.55 10.99 12.85
N HIS A 63 7.09 11.53 11.73
CA HIS A 63 7.08 12.99 11.52
C HIS A 63 6.16 13.71 12.50
N ILE A 64 4.95 13.19 12.76
CA ILE A 64 4.03 13.77 13.76
C ILE A 64 4.69 13.80 15.14
N ALA A 65 5.38 12.73 15.53
CA ALA A 65 6.09 12.66 16.80
C ALA A 65 7.22 13.70 16.87
N ALA A 66 8.02 13.83 15.80
CA ALA A 66 9.11 14.80 15.74
C ALA A 66 8.60 16.25 15.76
N VAL A 67 7.58 16.58 14.97
CA VAL A 67 6.98 17.93 14.91
C VAL A 67 6.45 18.37 16.27
N ARG A 68 5.89 17.46 17.08
CA ARG A 68 5.43 17.76 18.45
C ARG A 68 6.55 18.12 19.42
N LEU A 69 7.81 17.82 19.08
CA LEU A 69 8.99 18.11 19.92
C LEU A 69 9.71 19.39 19.49
N LEU A 70 9.39 19.97 18.32
CA LEU A 70 10.00 21.22 17.85
C LEU A 70 9.55 22.38 18.74
N GLN A 71 10.47 23.28 19.08
CA GLN A 71 10.24 24.37 20.02
C GLN A 71 10.39 25.75 19.40
N THR A 72 11.09 25.86 18.27
CA THR A 72 11.44 27.13 17.64
C THR A 72 10.92 27.23 16.21
N ILE A 73 10.77 28.47 15.72
CA ILE A 73 10.37 28.74 14.33
C ILE A 73 11.44 28.22 13.36
N GLU A 74 12.72 28.41 13.69
CA GLU A 74 13.85 27.93 12.86
C GLU A 74 13.84 26.39 12.70
N GLU A 75 13.55 25.65 13.77
CA GLU A 75 13.39 24.19 13.70
C GLU A 75 12.23 23.76 12.80
N ILE A 76 11.11 24.51 12.83
CA ILE A 76 9.95 24.25 11.98
C ILE A 76 10.28 24.54 10.51
N GLU A 77 10.92 25.68 10.23
CA GLU A 77 11.28 26.10 8.87
C GLU A 77 12.28 25.14 8.20
N ASN A 78 13.20 24.56 8.98
CA ASN A 78 14.20 23.63 8.49
C ASN A 78 13.75 22.15 8.47
N TYR A 79 12.53 21.83 8.94
CA TYR A 79 12.08 20.44 9.05
C TYR A 79 11.64 19.86 7.69
N ASP A 80 12.36 18.85 7.20
CA ASP A 80 11.98 18.14 5.98
C ASP A 80 10.94 17.03 6.24
N TYR A 81 9.67 17.41 6.11
CA TYR A 81 8.52 16.50 6.23
C TYR A 81 8.32 15.55 5.04
N LYS A 82 9.12 15.66 3.97
CA LYS A 82 9.03 14.78 2.78
C LYS A 82 10.03 13.62 2.82
N SER A 83 10.99 13.67 3.74
CA SER A 83 12.01 12.65 3.90
C SER A 83 11.44 11.30 4.39
N GLY A 84 12.16 10.22 4.15
CA GLY A 84 11.85 8.90 4.72
C GLY A 84 10.70 8.12 4.07
N TYR A 85 9.85 8.73 3.24
CA TYR A 85 8.78 8.01 2.55
C TYR A 85 9.33 7.04 1.49
N PRO A 86 8.73 5.85 1.34
CA PRO A 86 9.14 4.89 0.32
C PRO A 86 8.81 5.38 -1.09
N VAL A 87 9.57 4.91 -2.08
CA VAL A 87 9.32 5.16 -3.50
C VAL A 87 7.93 4.63 -3.89
N LYS A 88 7.16 5.45 -4.60
CA LYS A 88 5.81 5.10 -5.04
C LYS A 88 5.82 3.80 -5.83
N LEU A 89 4.96 2.87 -5.45
CA LEU A 89 4.81 1.60 -6.15
C LEU A 89 4.42 1.82 -7.61
N SER A 90 5.10 1.08 -8.49
CA SER A 90 4.76 0.97 -9.90
C SER A 90 4.58 -0.49 -10.23
N PHE A 91 3.35 -0.86 -10.60
CA PHE A 91 3.05 -2.16 -11.17
C PHE A 91 2.92 -1.90 -12.66
N LEU A 92 3.96 -2.25 -13.42
CA LEU A 92 3.92 -2.22 -14.88
C LEU A 92 2.91 -3.30 -15.33
N GLY A 93 2.07 -2.94 -16.29
CA GLY A 93 1.33 -3.92 -17.09
C GLY A 93 2.22 -4.49 -18.18
#